data_AF-A0A0A3HMY1-F1
#
_entry.id   AF-A0A0A3HMY1-F1
#
_cell.length_a   1.000
_cell.length_b   1.000
_cell.length_c   1.000
_cell.angle_alpha   90.00
_cell.angle_beta   90.00
_cell.angle_gamma   90.00
#
_symmetry.space_group_name_H-M   'P 1'
#
loop_
_entity.id
_entity.type
_entity.pdbx_description
1 polymer ?
#
loop_
_entity_poly.entity_id
_entity_poly.type
_entity_poly.pdbx_seq_one_letter_code
_entity_poly.pdbx_strand_id
1 'polypeptide(L)'
;MTQEMVIAIAERAIWIVLIVSGPLLLIALIVGLLVSIFQATTSIQEQTLAFVPKIVAVLVGIIFFGPWMISQLTSYVADILDNLTRYIG
;
A
#
# COMPACT_ATOMS: atom_id res chain seq x y z
N MET A 1 -13.99 17.07 -20.88
CA MET A 1 -12.83 16.18 -20.55
C MET A 1 -11.96 15.86 -21.76
N THR A 2 -10.66 16.16 -21.73
CA THR A 2 -9.69 15.74 -22.77
C THR A 2 -9.03 14.40 -22.42
N GLN A 3 -8.52 13.68 -23.43
CA GLN A 3 -7.82 12.41 -23.23
C GLN A 3 -6.56 12.57 -22.34
N GLU A 4 -5.84 13.68 -22.49
CA GLU A 4 -4.68 14.05 -21.68
C GLU A 4 -5.03 14.12 -20.18
N MET A 5 -6.19 14.68 -19.85
CA MET A 5 -6.65 14.82 -18.47
C MET A 5 -6.99 13.46 -17.84
N VAL A 6 -7.59 12.54 -18.61
CA VAL A 6 -7.87 11.18 -18.13
C VAL A 6 -6.57 10.45 -17.81
N ILE A 7 -5.56 10.58 -18.67
CA ILE A 7 -4.23 9.98 -18.46
C ILE A 7 -3.57 10.56 -17.21
N ALA A 8 -3.61 11.89 -17.03
CA ALA A 8 -3.02 12.54 -15.86
C ALA A 8 -3.70 12.11 -14.53
N ILE A 9 -5.03 11.95 -14.53
CA ILE A 9 -5.76 11.45 -13.35
C ILE A 9 -5.33 10.01 -13.03
N ALA A 10 -5.23 9.16 -14.05
CA ALA A 10 -4.82 7.77 -13.89
C ALA A 10 -3.36 7.64 -13.39
N GLU A 11 -2.43 8.43 -13.93
CA GLU A 11 -1.05 8.47 -13.47
C GLU A 11 -0.97 8.84 -11.98
N ARG A 12 -1.71 9.88 -11.58
CA ARG A 12 -1.75 10.32 -10.18
C ARG A 12 -2.38 9.26 -9.26
N ALA A 13 -3.42 8.55 -9.74
CA ALA A 13 -4.01 7.44 -9.00
C ALA A 13 -2.99 6.32 -8.75
N ILE A 14 -2.24 5.91 -9.77
CA ILE A 14 -1.21 4.87 -9.66
C ILE A 14 -0.13 5.31 -8.67
N TRP A 15 0.29 6.57 -8.74
CA TRP A 15 1.28 7.13 -7.83
C TRP A 15 0.84 7.05 -6.37
N ILE A 16 -0.43 7.38 -6.09
CA ILE A 16 -0.98 7.29 -4.74
C ILE A 16 -1.06 5.85 -4.27
N VAL A 17 -1.49 4.91 -5.13
CA VAL A 17 -1.51 3.48 -4.79
C VAL A 17 -0.10 3.00 -4.43
N LEU A 18 0.92 3.40 -5.19
CA LEU A 18 2.32 3.03 -4.91
C LEU A 18 2.80 3.60 -3.57
N ILE A 19 2.54 4.87 -3.28
CA ILE A 19 2.93 5.51 -2.02
C ILE A 19 2.21 4.89 -0.83
N VAL A 20 0.90 4.66 -0.95
CA VAL A 20 0.06 4.13 0.14
C VAL A 20 0.39 2.65 0.42
N SER A 21 0.60 1.84 -0.62
CA SER A 21 0.93 0.42 -0.46
C SER A 21 2.41 0.17 -0.15
N GLY A 22 3.31 1.04 -0.58
CA GLY A 22 4.76 0.92 -0.43
C GLY A 22 5.25 0.52 0.97
N PRO A 23 4.89 1.24 2.06
CA PRO A 23 5.36 0.90 3.40
C PRO A 23 4.86 -0.46 3.88
N LEU A 24 3.60 -0.83 3.59
CA LEU A 24 3.08 -2.15 3.94
C LEU A 24 3.81 -3.27 3.19
N LEU A 25 4.06 -3.06 1.89
CA LEU A 25 4.77 -4.02 1.05
C LEU A 25 6.21 -4.22 1.53
N LEU A 26 6.90 -3.15 1.90
CA LEU A 26 8.25 -3.21 2.47
C LEU A 26 8.28 -4.00 3.78
N ILE A 27 7.33 -3.74 4.69
CA ILE A 27 7.22 -4.49 5.95
C ILE A 27 6.97 -5.98 5.67
N ALA A 28 6.01 -6.29 4.79
CA ALA A 28 5.68 -7.66 4.42
C ALA A 28 6.88 -8.39 3.78
N LEU A 29 7.67 -7.68 2.96
CA LEU A 29 8.86 -8.21 2.31
C LEU A 29 9.96 -8.51 3.33
N ILE A 30 10.31 -7.56 4.20
CA ILE A 30 11.37 -7.72 5.20
C ILE A 30 11.04 -8.88 6.14
N VAL A 31 9.82 -8.90 6.67
CA VAL A 31 9.39 -9.93 7.62
C VAL A 31 9.28 -11.29 6.93
N GLY A 32 8.75 -11.32 5.71
CA GLY A 32 8.71 -12.54 4.90
C GLY A 32 10.12 -13.11 4.68
N LEU A 33 11.08 -12.27 4.32
CA LEU A 33 12.46 -12.68 4.09
C LEU A 33 13.11 -13.23 5.36
N LEU A 34 12.98 -12.52 6.49
CA LEU A 34 13.53 -12.96 7.78
C LEU A 34 12.97 -14.33 8.19
N VAL A 35 11.67 -14.53 8.02
CA VAL A 35 11.01 -15.80 8.36
C VAL A 35 11.43 -16.92 7.39
N SER A 36 11.56 -16.64 6.09
CA SER A 36 12.06 -17.61 5.12
C SER A 36 13.50 -18.06 5.40
N ILE A 37 14.37 -17.14 5.84
CA ILE A 37 15.74 -17.48 6.27
C ILE A 37 15.68 -18.38 7.51
N PHE A 38 14.86 -18.02 8.50
CA PHE A 38 14.72 -18.82 9.73
C PHE A 38 14.25 -20.25 9.43
N GLN A 39 13.27 -20.39 8.53
CA GLN A 39 12.76 -21.70 8.08
C GLN A 39 13.83 -22.51 7.34
N ALA A 40 14.63 -21.86 6.49
CA ALA A 40 15.71 -22.53 5.76
C ALA A 40 16.81 -23.02 6.71
N THR A 41 17.21 -22.21 7.69
CA THR A 41 18.28 -22.57 8.64
C THR A 41 17.87 -23.69 9.61
N THR A 42 16.61 -23.72 10.06
CA THR A 42 16.12 -24.76 10.99
C THR A 42 15.55 -26.01 10.31
N SER A 43 15.45 -26.02 8.97
CA SER A 43 14.82 -27.10 8.19
C SER A 43 13.35 -27.38 8.56
N ILE A 44 12.69 -26.46 9.29
CA ILE A 44 11.27 -26.55 9.64
C ILE A 44 10.47 -25.82 8.56
N GLN A 45 9.86 -26.58 7.64
CA GLN A 45 9.01 -26.07 6.55
C GLN A 45 7.52 -26.11 6.90
N GLU A 46 7.18 -25.64 8.10
CA GLU A 46 5.80 -25.48 8.54
C GLU A 46 5.19 -24.22 7.89
N GLN A 47 4.28 -24.41 6.92
CA GLN A 47 3.70 -23.29 6.16
C GLN A 47 2.97 -22.26 7.05
N THR A 48 2.44 -22.68 8.20
CA THR A 48 1.72 -21.82 9.15
C THR A 48 2.64 -20.87 9.90
N LEU A 49 3.84 -21.31 10.28
CA LEU A 49 4.88 -20.49 10.93
C LEU A 49 5.37 -19.36 10.02
N ALA A 50 5.25 -19.51 8.70
CA ALA A 50 5.56 -18.46 7.73
C ALA A 50 4.57 -17.29 7.76
N PHE A 51 3.32 -17.62 8.08
CA PHE A 51 2.17 -16.77 7.77
C PHE A 51 1.82 -15.85 8.93
N VAL A 52 1.85 -16.38 10.16
CA VAL A 52 1.46 -15.64 11.37
C VAL A 52 2.36 -14.41 11.63
N PRO A 53 3.70 -14.52 11.63
CA PRO A 53 4.56 -13.35 11.91
C PRO A 53 4.38 -12.24 10.89
N LYS A 54 4.16 -12.60 9.62
CA LYS A 54 3.91 -11.65 8.52
C LYS A 54 2.61 -10.88 8.72
N ILE A 55 1.53 -11.55 9.09
CA ILE A 55 0.24 -10.88 9.38
C ILE A 55 0.39 -9.89 10.53
N VAL A 56 1.01 -10.32 11.64
CA VAL A 56 1.20 -9.46 12.81
C VAL A 56 1.98 -8.20 12.43
N ALA A 57 3.06 -8.35 11.66
CA ALA A 57 3.85 -7.21 11.22
C ALA A 57 3.07 -6.25 10.29
N VAL A 58 2.27 -6.79 9.36
CA VAL A 58 1.42 -5.96 8.49
C VAL A 58 0.35 -5.23 9.30
N LEU A 59 -0.29 -5.89 10.28
CA LEU A 59 -1.27 -5.26 11.17
C LEU A 59 -0.66 -4.13 11.98
N VAL A 60 0.52 -4.35 12.55
CA VAL A 60 1.29 -3.31 13.24
C VAL A 60 1.62 -2.16 12.27
N GLY A 61 2.07 -2.49 11.05
CA GLY A 61 2.29 -1.51 10.00
C GLY A 61 1.05 -0.66 9.70
N ILE A 62 -0.13 -1.27 9.60
CA ILE A 62 -1.40 -0.54 9.39
C ILE A 62 -1.72 0.38 10.57
N ILE A 63 -1.44 -0.02 11.81
CA ILE A 63 -1.68 0.84 12.97
C ILE A 63 -0.80 2.09 12.92
N PHE A 64 0.48 1.93 12.54
CA PHE A 64 1.42 3.05 12.46
C PHE A 64 1.22 3.93 11.22
N PHE A 65 1.04 3.33 10.05
CA PHE A 65 0.92 4.06 8.77
C PHE A 65 -0.53 4.39 8.39
N GLY A 66 -1.52 3.81 9.05
CA GLY A 66 -2.95 3.96 8.73
C GLY A 66 -3.42 5.41 8.65
N PRO A 67 -3.16 6.27 9.66
CA PRO A 67 -3.58 7.68 9.61
C PRO A 67 -3.00 8.41 8.38
N TRP A 68 -1.73 8.16 8.05
CA TRP A 68 -1.06 8.75 6.91
C TRP A 68 -1.61 8.24 5.56
N MET A 69 -1.85 6.92 5.46
CA MET A 69 -2.46 6.31 4.28
C MET A 69 -3.86 6.88 4.00
N ILE A 70 -4.68 7.02 5.05
CA ILE A 70 -6.01 7.60 4.94
C ILE A 70 -5.90 9.06 4.53
N SER A 71 -5.01 9.85 5.14
CA SER A 71 -4.79 11.24 4.75
C SER A 71 -4.46 11.38 3.26
N GLN A 72 -3.59 10.51 2.72
CA GLN A 72 -3.21 10.57 1.31
C GLN A 72 -4.39 10.24 0.38
N LEU A 73 -5.20 9.24 0.74
CA LEU A 73 -6.40 8.87 -0.02
C LEU A 73 -7.46 9.97 0.04
N THR A 74 -7.74 10.53 1.22
CA THR A 74 -8.74 11.58 1.37
C THR A 74 -8.33 12.86 0.67
N SER A 75 -7.04 13.23 0.70
CA SER A 75 -6.54 14.40 -0.03
C SER A 75 -6.72 14.25 -1.54
N TYR A 76 -6.45 13.06 -2.09
CA TYR A 76 -6.66 12.81 -3.51
C TYR A 76 -8.13 12.82 -3.92
N VAL A 77 -8.99 12.23 -3.10
CA VAL A 77 -10.44 12.25 -3.35
C VAL A 77 -10.97 13.68 -3.29
N ALA A 78 -10.54 14.47 -2.31
CA ALA A 78 -10.88 15.88 -2.20
C ALA A 78 -10.42 16.67 -3.44
N ASP A 79 -9.18 16.47 -3.90
CA ASP A 79 -8.67 17.11 -5.11
C ASP A 79 -9.53 16.80 -6.35
N ILE A 80 -9.98 15.55 -6.51
CA ILE A 80 -10.87 15.17 -7.62
C ILE A 80 -12.22 15.86 -7.50
N LEU A 81 -12.80 15.88 -6.31
CA LEU A 81 -14.12 16.48 -6.06
C LEU A 81 -14.10 18.00 -6.24
N ASP A 82 -13.05 18.68 -5.79
CA ASP A 82 -12.89 20.13 -5.98
C ASP A 82 -12.72 20.50 -7.46
N ASN A 83 -12.06 19.64 -8.23
CA ASN A 83 -11.89 19.84 -9.68
C ASN A 83 -13.04 19.26 -10.50
N LEU A 84 -14.09 18.72 -9.87
CA LEU A 84 -15.20 18.07 -10.56
C LEU A 84 -15.89 19.00 -11.56
N THR A 85 -16.13 20.27 -11.18
CA THR A 85 -16.72 21.27 -12.08
C THR A 85 -15.87 21.52 -13.33
N ARG A 86 -14.53 21.45 -13.20
CA ARG A 86 -13.59 21.58 -14.33
C ARG A 86 -13.56 20.34 -15.22
N TYR A 87 -13.96 19.18 -14.70
CA TYR A 87 -14.04 17.95 -15.49
C TYR A 87 -15.34 17.88 -16.31
N ILE A 88 -16.43 18.42 -15.77
CA ILE A 88 -17.76 18.40 -16.41
C ILE A 88 -17.92 19.56 -17.42
N GLY A 89 -17.25 20.70 -17.19
CA GLY A 89 -17.15 21.82 -18.14
C GLY A 89 -16.17 21.55 -19.28
#